data_AF-A0A1H3KAG6-F1
#
_entry.id   AF-A0A1H3KAG6-F1
#
_cell.length_a   1.000
_cell.length_b   1.000
_cell.length_c   1.000
_cell.angle_alpha   90.00
_cell.angle_beta   90.00
_cell.angle_gamma   90.00
#
_symmetry.space_group_name_H-M   'P 1'
#
loop_
_entity.id
_entity.type
_entity.pdbx_description
1 polymer ?
#
loop_
_entity_poly.entity_id
_entity_poly.type
_entity_poly.pdbx_seq_one_letter_code
_entity_poly.pdbx_strand_id
1 'polypeptide(L)'
;MSVLDDFQEWKGFLSERVGQARSLGMDDNSIQDIAYELGDYLAKDVQPQNEQELLLRDLWKVAGPEEQKMMAELMVKMVSDGKQ
;
A
#
# COMPACT_ATOMS: atom_id res chain seq x y z
N MET A 1 5.64 -8.46 -23.48
CA MET A 1 5.66 -7.35 -22.51
C MET A 1 4.75 -7.80 -21.38
N SER A 2 5.32 -7.97 -20.20
CA SER A 2 4.78 -8.80 -19.13
C SER A 2 3.85 -7.98 -18.24
N VAL A 3 2.80 -8.63 -17.73
CA VAL A 3 1.68 -8.08 -16.93
C VAL A 3 2.14 -7.72 -15.49
N LEU A 4 3.31 -7.10 -15.36
CA LEU A 4 3.98 -6.86 -14.08
C LEU A 4 4.01 -5.38 -13.67
N ASP A 5 3.56 -4.47 -14.54
CA ASP A 5 3.86 -3.05 -14.34
C ASP A 5 2.90 -2.34 -13.37
N ASP A 6 1.62 -2.73 -13.26
CA ASP A 6 0.68 -2.04 -12.36
C ASP A 6 1.02 -2.19 -10.86
N PHE A 7 1.46 -3.38 -10.41
CA PHE A 7 1.83 -3.57 -9.00
C PHE A 7 3.15 -2.88 -8.63
N GLN A 8 4.11 -2.83 -9.55
CA GLN A 8 5.37 -2.11 -9.33
C GLN A 8 5.15 -0.61 -9.33
N GLU A 9 4.28 -0.10 -10.22
CA GLU A 9 3.86 1.31 -10.22
C GLU A 9 3.15 1.67 -8.91
N TRP A 10 2.24 0.84 -8.42
CA TRP A 10 1.58 1.05 -7.13
C TRP A 10 2.60 1.11 -5.97
N LYS A 11 3.58 0.19 -5.93
CA LYS A 11 4.67 0.23 -4.93
C LYS A 11 5.52 1.49 -5.04
N GLY A 12 5.85 1.91 -6.27
CA GLY A 12 6.60 3.14 -6.53
C GLY A 12 5.86 4.38 -6.02
N PHE A 13 4.58 4.48 -6.34
CA PHE A 13 3.70 5.54 -5.86
C PHE A 13 3.63 5.57 -4.33
N LEU A 14 3.39 4.43 -3.68
CA LEU A 14 3.35 4.36 -2.21
C LEU A 14 4.71 4.75 -1.60
N SER A 15 5.82 4.27 -2.17
CA SER A 15 7.18 4.60 -1.72
C SER A 15 7.45 6.11 -1.80
N GLU A 16 7.08 6.76 -2.92
CA GLU A 16 7.25 8.21 -3.10
C GLU A 16 6.43 9.00 -2.07
N ARG A 17 5.16 8.62 -1.86
CA ARG A 17 4.28 9.27 -0.86
C ARG A 17 4.81 9.13 0.55
N VAL A 18 5.24 7.93 0.95
CA VAL A 18 5.84 7.66 2.26
C VAL A 18 7.14 8.45 2.42
N GLY A 19 8.01 8.45 1.40
CA GLY A 19 9.26 9.19 1.40
C GLY A 19 9.05 10.70 1.53
N GLN A 20 8.07 11.25 0.80
CA GLN A 20 7.67 12.64 0.90
C GLN A 20 7.16 12.98 2.31
N ALA A 21 6.26 12.16 2.87
CA ALA A 21 5.73 12.36 4.23
C ALA A 21 6.86 12.38 5.28
N ARG A 22 7.81 11.45 5.20
CA ARG A 22 9.01 11.44 6.07
C ARG A 22 9.86 12.70 5.89
N SER A 23 10.08 13.14 4.65
CA SER A 23 10.87 14.35 4.37
C SER A 23 10.26 15.64 4.94
N LEU A 24 8.93 15.66 5.10
CA LEU A 24 8.19 16.75 5.72
C LEU A 24 8.16 16.66 7.26
N GLY A 25 8.77 15.63 7.85
CA GLY A 25 8.82 15.42 9.29
C GLY A 25 7.57 14.82 9.89
N MET A 26 6.70 14.18 9.09
CA MET A 26 5.55 13.44 9.61
C MET A 26 6.00 12.23 10.44
N ASP A 27 5.28 11.95 11.52
CA ASP A 27 5.53 10.77 12.34
C ASP A 27 5.03 9.48 11.68
N ASP A 28 5.50 8.34 12.21
CA ASP A 28 5.17 7.03 11.66
C ASP A 28 3.66 6.71 11.74
N ASN A 29 2.93 7.23 12.73
CA ASN A 29 1.48 7.01 12.84
C ASN A 29 0.74 7.67 11.68
N SER A 30 1.10 8.92 11.37
CA SER A 30 0.52 9.68 10.27
C SER A 30 0.83 9.01 8.92
N ILE A 31 2.01 8.41 8.78
CA ILE A 31 2.40 7.64 7.59
C ILE A 31 1.58 6.34 7.49
N GLN A 32 1.30 5.67 8.60
CA GLN A 32 0.43 4.50 8.62
C GLN A 32 -1.00 4.85 8.19
N ASP A 33 -1.52 5.99 8.62
CA ASP A 33 -2.85 6.45 8.24
C ASP A 33 -2.95 6.68 6.72
N ILE A 34 -1.92 7.27 6.09
CA ILE A 34 -1.83 7.39 4.63
C ILE A 34 -1.88 6.01 3.96
N ALA A 35 -1.12 5.04 4.46
CA ALA A 35 -1.11 3.70 3.89
C ALA A 35 -2.43 2.95 4.08
N TYR A 36 -3.12 3.21 5.19
CA TYR A 36 -4.45 2.68 5.45
C TYR A 36 -5.47 3.24 4.46
N GLU A 37 -5.48 4.56 4.23
CA GLU A 37 -6.35 5.20 3.24
C GLU A 37 -6.10 4.66 1.82
N LEU A 38 -4.83 4.42 1.47
CA LEU A 38 -4.46 3.83 0.19
C LEU A 38 -4.89 2.37 0.04
N GLY A 39 -4.82 1.58 1.12
CA GLY A 39 -5.38 0.22 1.15
C GLY A 39 -6.90 0.23 0.96
N ASP A 40 -7.59 1.17 1.59
CA ASP A 40 -9.03 1.33 1.48
C ASP A 40 -9.47 1.75 0.07
N TYR A 41 -8.71 2.67 -0.57
CA TYR A 41 -8.90 3.06 -1.96
C TYR A 41 -8.71 1.86 -2.91
N LEU A 42 -7.65 1.08 -2.72
CA LEU A 42 -7.38 -0.12 -3.52
C LEU A 42 -8.49 -1.16 -3.36
N ALA A 43 -9.07 -1.29 -2.16
CA ALA A 43 -10.15 -2.23 -1.88
C ALA A 43 -11.49 -1.85 -2.52
N LYS A 44 -11.80 -0.55 -2.60
CA LYS A 44 -13.11 -0.02 -3.00
C LYS A 44 -13.19 0.40 -4.46
N ASP A 45 -12.16 1.10 -4.96
CA ASP A 45 -12.26 1.88 -6.19
C ASP A 45 -11.38 1.37 -7.34
N VAL A 46 -10.42 0.49 -7.05
CA VAL A 46 -9.50 -0.06 -8.06
C VAL A 46 -10.02 -1.38 -8.61
N GLN A 47 -10.21 -1.45 -9.93
CA GLN A 47 -10.37 -2.71 -10.63
C GLN A 47 -8.98 -3.36 -10.74
N PRO A 48 -8.72 -4.51 -10.10
CA PRO A 48 -7.39 -5.10 -10.09
C PRO A 48 -6.98 -5.46 -11.52
N GLN A 49 -5.81 -4.99 -11.93
CA GLN A 49 -5.26 -5.21 -13.27
C GLN A 49 -4.32 -6.43 -13.32
N ASN A 50 -3.87 -6.88 -12.14
CA ASN A 50 -3.00 -8.05 -11.98
C ASN A 50 -3.39 -8.91 -10.75
N GLU A 51 -2.76 -10.08 -10.63
CA GLU A 51 -3.05 -11.04 -9.57
C GLU A 51 -2.62 -10.54 -8.17
N GLN A 52 -1.59 -9.69 -8.09
CA GLN A 52 -1.07 -9.13 -6.84
C GLN A 52 -2.05 -8.13 -6.22
N GLU A 53 -2.60 -7.24 -7.04
CA GLU A 53 -3.66 -6.30 -6.64
C GLU A 53 -4.94 -7.03 -6.26
N LEU A 54 -5.31 -8.07 -7.03
CA LEU A 54 -6.46 -8.91 -6.71
C LEU A 54 -6.30 -9.55 -5.32
N LEU A 55 -5.12 -10.13 -5.05
CA LEU A 55 -4.81 -10.72 -3.75
C LEU A 55 -4.88 -9.70 -2.62
N LEU A 56 -4.25 -8.53 -2.78
CA LEU A 56 -4.27 -7.48 -1.76
C LEU A 56 -5.70 -6.98 -1.48
N ARG A 57 -6.50 -6.78 -2.53
CA ARG A 57 -7.90 -6.37 -2.42
C ARG A 57 -8.73 -7.41 -1.67
N ASP A 58 -8.57 -8.68 -2.01
CA ASP A 58 -9.37 -9.75 -1.41
C ASP A 58 -8.96 -9.98 0.06
N LEU A 59 -7.67 -9.89 0.39
CA LEU A 59 -7.19 -9.88 1.78
C LEU A 59 -7.75 -8.68 2.56
N TRP A 60 -7.71 -7.47 2.00
CA TRP A 60 -8.22 -6.27 2.65
C TRP A 60 -9.73 -6.33 2.93
N LYS A 61 -10.50 -6.93 2.02
CA LYS A 61 -11.97 -7.07 2.15
C LYS A 61 -12.39 -8.04 3.24
N VAL A 62 -11.59 -9.05 3.55
CA VAL A 62 -11.89 -10.02 4.62
C VAL A 62 -11.26 -9.64 5.95
N ALA A 63 -10.27 -8.75 5.94
CA ALA A 63 -9.58 -8.26 7.12
C ALA A 63 -10.49 -7.36 7.98
N GLY A 64 -10.45 -7.57 9.30
CA GLY A 64 -10.99 -6.64 10.28
C GLY A 64 -10.11 -5.38 10.45
N PRO A 65 -10.57 -4.38 11.22
CA PRO A 65 -9.86 -3.10 11.35
C PRO A 65 -8.40 -3.22 11.83
N GLU A 66 -8.13 -4.12 12.78
CA GLU A 66 -6.77 -4.37 13.29
C GLU A 66 -5.88 -5.01 12.22
N GLU A 67 -6.42 -5.96 11.46
CA GLU A 67 -5.71 -6.65 10.38
C GLU A 67 -5.43 -5.71 9.21
N GLN A 68 -6.37 -4.82 8.86
CA GLN A 68 -6.17 -3.77 7.84
C GLN A 68 -5.06 -2.80 8.27
N LYS A 69 -5.02 -2.39 9.54
CA LYS A 69 -3.93 -1.56 10.07
C LYS A 69 -2.59 -2.29 9.98
N MET A 70 -2.54 -3.57 10.37
CA MET A 70 -1.34 -4.39 10.22
C MET A 70 -0.90 -4.52 8.76
N MET A 71 -1.84 -4.72 7.83
CA MET A 71 -1.55 -4.75 6.40
C MET A 71 -0.97 -3.42 5.92
N ALA A 72 -1.54 -2.28 6.32
CA ALA A 72 -1.01 -0.95 6.01
C ALA A 72 0.43 -0.77 6.51
N GLU A 73 0.70 -1.17 7.76
CA GLU A 73 2.07 -1.15 8.31
C GLU A 73 3.04 -2.01 7.50
N LEU A 74 2.63 -3.21 7.11
CA LEU A 74 3.45 -4.12 6.29
C LEU A 74 3.70 -3.53 4.89
N MET A 75 2.71 -2.87 4.29
CA MET A 75 2.86 -2.19 3.00
C MET A 75 3.87 -1.04 3.09
N VAL A 76 3.80 -0.21 4.15
CA VAL A 76 4.79 0.85 4.40
C VAL A 76 6.19 0.27 4.57
N LYS A 77 6.34 -0.77 5.40
CA LYS A 77 7.64 -1.44 5.62
C LYS A 77 8.19 -2.00 4.31
N MET A 78 7.36 -2.69 3.52
CA MET A 78 7.72 -3.27 2.23
C MET A 78 8.31 -2.23 1.26
N VAL A 79 7.73 -1.02 1.19
CA VAL A 79 8.21 0.03 0.27
C VAL A 79 9.30 0.92 0.86
N SER A 80 9.47 0.91 2.19
CA SER A 80 10.50 1.70 2.90
C SER A 80 11.83 0.96 3.02
N ASP A 81 11.81 -0.38 3.18
CA ASP A 81 13.02 -1.19 3.41
C ASP A 81 13.82 -1.50 2.12
N GLY A 82 13.48 -0.90 0.98
CA GLY A 82 14.36 -0.83 -0.19
C GLY A 82 14.84 -2.18 -0.78
N LYS A 83 14.23 -3.31 -0.42
CA LYS A 83 14.50 -4.59 -1.09
C LYS A 83 13.61 -4.66 -2.34
N GLN A 84 14.15 -4.12 -3.44
CA GLN A 84 13.66 -4.37 -4.80
C GLN A 84 13.76 -5.86 -5.14
#